data_AF-A0A1N7QYA6-F1
#
_entry.id   AF-A0A1N7QYA6-F1
#
_cell.length_a   1.000
_cell.length_b   1.000
_cell.length_c   1.000
_cell.angle_alpha   90.00
_cell.angle_beta   90.00
_cell.angle_gamma   90.00
#
_symmetry.space_group_name_H-M   'P 1'
#
loop_
_entity.id
_entity.type
_entity.pdbx_description
1 polymer ?
#
loop_
_entity_poly.entity_id
_entity_poly.type
_entity_poly.pdbx_seq_one_letter_code
_entity_poly.pdbx_strand_id
1 'polypeptide(L)'
;MSITKRDELKKLLAPINKELRTHGGNENKIKLTGLKEKHIDFLLELINVHLEKYKDFARADLEDFHAEDIKGLVNYKMPVNIHKIDLPESFSDPVSWEIAIGRLRFGSTQVILEINNWEITDSTLVG
;
A
#
# COMPACT_ATOMS: atom_id res chain seq x y z
N MET A 1 3.59 -2.09 31.81
CA MET A 1 3.27 -3.04 30.72
C MET A 1 4.09 -2.65 29.51
N SER A 2 4.97 -3.52 29.03
CA SER A 2 5.67 -3.30 27.75
C SER A 2 4.66 -3.47 26.61
N ILE A 3 4.59 -2.49 25.72
CA ILE A 3 3.82 -2.60 24.48
C ILE A 3 4.54 -3.63 23.60
N THR A 4 3.85 -4.69 23.18
CA THR A 4 4.46 -5.68 22.29
C THR A 4 4.47 -5.17 20.85
N LYS A 5 5.39 -5.66 20.01
CA LYS A 5 5.39 -5.39 18.55
C LYS A 5 4.01 -5.63 17.90
N ARG A 6 3.26 -6.61 18.40
CA ARG A 6 1.89 -6.91 17.95
C ARG A 6 0.89 -5.82 18.33
N ASP A 7 1.01 -5.23 19.52
CA ASP A 7 0.13 -4.15 19.97
C ASP A 7 0.38 -2.86 19.18
N GLU A 8 1.63 -2.57 18.87
CA GLU A 8 2.03 -1.47 17.99
C GLU A 8 1.49 -1.68 16.58
N LEU A 9 1.77 -2.84 15.97
CA LEU A 9 1.28 -3.18 14.64
C LEU A 9 -0.26 -3.13 14.57
N LYS A 10 -0.97 -3.53 15.62
CA LYS A 10 -2.44 -3.45 15.67
C LYS A 10 -2.95 -2.02 15.50
N LYS A 11 -2.29 -1.03 16.11
CA LYS A 11 -2.67 0.38 16.00
C LYS A 11 -2.39 0.89 14.58
N LEU A 12 -1.25 0.53 14.02
CA LEU A 12 -0.83 0.93 12.67
C LEU A 12 -1.67 0.28 11.56
N LEU A 13 -2.04 -0.99 11.72
CA LEU A 13 -2.88 -1.71 10.76
C LEU A 13 -4.34 -1.26 10.77
N ALA A 14 -4.83 -0.61 11.83
CA ALA A 14 -6.23 -0.19 11.90
C ALA A 14 -6.64 0.75 10.74
N PRO A 15 -5.92 1.85 10.45
CA PRO A 15 -6.21 2.69 9.28
C PRO A 15 -5.99 1.95 7.96
N ILE A 16 -4.91 1.17 7.83
CA ILE A 16 -4.61 0.41 6.59
C ILE A 16 -5.70 -0.60 6.27
N ASN A 17 -6.16 -1.38 7.26
CA ASN A 17 -7.26 -2.32 7.09
C ASN A 17 -8.60 -1.63 6.81
N LYS A 18 -8.77 -0.37 7.22
CA LYS A 18 -9.96 0.42 6.85
C LYS A 18 -9.91 0.78 5.36
N GLU A 19 -8.75 1.20 4.86
CA GLU A 19 -8.53 1.45 3.43
C GLU A 19 -8.75 0.16 2.62
N LEU A 20 -8.05 -0.92 2.98
CA LEU A 20 -8.16 -2.23 2.31
C LEU A 20 -9.61 -2.73 2.28
N ARG A 21 -10.35 -2.63 3.38
CA ARG A 21 -11.78 -3.03 3.41
C ARG A 21 -12.65 -2.18 2.50
N THR A 22 -12.33 -0.90 2.34
CA THR A 22 -13.10 0.04 1.52
C THR A 22 -12.79 -0.15 0.03
N HIS A 23 -11.53 -0.44 -0.30
CA HIS A 23 -11.04 -0.42 -1.68
C HIS A 23 -10.69 -1.79 -2.25
N GLY A 24 -10.02 -2.64 -1.47
CA GLY A 24 -9.67 -4.01 -1.83
C GLY A 24 -10.69 -5.07 -1.39
N GLY A 25 -11.80 -4.66 -0.78
CA GLY A 25 -12.78 -5.57 -0.21
C GLY A 25 -12.26 -6.35 1.01
N ASN A 26 -13.07 -7.31 1.48
CA ASN A 26 -12.72 -8.09 2.68
C ASN A 26 -11.55 -9.07 2.47
N GLU A 27 -11.23 -9.40 1.22
CA GLU A 27 -10.19 -10.36 0.83
C GLU A 27 -8.79 -9.82 1.11
N ASN A 28 -8.55 -8.54 0.88
CA ASN A 28 -7.25 -7.90 1.07
C ASN A 28 -6.98 -7.45 2.51
N LYS A 29 -7.84 -7.80 3.48
CA LYS A 29 -7.67 -7.41 4.88
C LYS A 29 -6.59 -8.25 5.56
N ILE A 30 -5.64 -7.60 6.21
CA ILE A 30 -4.58 -8.25 6.99
C ILE A 30 -5.10 -8.65 8.38
N LYS A 31 -5.10 -9.97 8.66
CA LYS A 31 -5.52 -10.54 9.95
C LYS A 31 -4.32 -10.85 10.84
N LEU A 32 -4.18 -10.13 11.95
CA LEU A 32 -3.10 -10.31 12.93
C LEU A 32 -2.90 -11.76 13.40
N THR A 33 -3.98 -12.52 13.55
CA THR A 33 -3.93 -13.91 14.02
C THR A 33 -3.20 -14.85 13.04
N GLY A 34 -3.10 -14.49 11.77
CA GLY A 34 -2.38 -15.26 10.74
C GLY A 34 -0.93 -14.85 10.53
N LEU A 35 -0.45 -13.81 11.22
CA LEU A 35 0.89 -13.27 11.00
C LEU A 35 1.96 -14.00 11.84
N LYS A 36 2.95 -14.55 11.14
CA LYS A 36 4.24 -14.96 11.70
C LYS A 36 5.06 -13.73 12.10
N GLU A 37 6.07 -13.93 12.94
CA GLU A 37 6.94 -12.85 13.43
C GLU A 37 7.62 -12.07 12.30
N LYS A 38 8.13 -12.74 11.26
CA LYS A 38 8.72 -12.08 10.09
C LYS A 38 7.73 -11.18 9.34
N HIS A 39 6.46 -11.57 9.22
CA HIS A 39 5.44 -10.71 8.62
C HIS A 39 5.15 -9.48 9.50
N ILE A 40 5.23 -9.63 10.83
CA ILE A 40 5.04 -8.51 11.76
C ILE A 40 6.17 -7.51 11.60
N ASP A 41 7.42 -7.98 11.60
CA ASP A 41 8.59 -7.12 11.42
C ASP A 41 8.57 -6.42 10.06
N PHE A 42 8.27 -7.16 8.99
CA PHE A 42 8.10 -6.61 7.65
C PHE A 42 7.01 -5.54 7.58
N LEU A 43 5.84 -5.78 8.17
CA LEU A 43 4.75 -4.80 8.15
C LEU A 43 5.09 -3.56 8.98
N LEU A 44 5.80 -3.71 10.10
CA LEU A 44 6.28 -2.57 10.88
C LEU A 44 7.26 -1.72 10.08
N GLU A 45 8.19 -2.35 9.36
CA GLU A 45 9.15 -1.66 8.51
C GLU A 45 8.44 -0.98 7.31
N LEU A 46 7.58 -1.72 6.60
CA LEU A 46 6.78 -1.19 5.51
C LEU A 46 6.02 0.07 5.95
N ILE A 47 5.22 -0.01 7.03
CA ILE A 47 4.35 1.09 7.44
C ILE A 47 5.15 2.29 7.93
N ASN A 48 6.21 2.07 8.71
CA ASN A 48 6.95 3.17 9.35
C ASN A 48 8.02 3.79 8.46
N VAL A 49 8.52 3.07 7.44
CA VAL A 49 9.69 3.49 6.66
C VAL A 49 9.35 3.72 5.19
N HIS A 50 8.63 2.79 4.55
CA HIS A 50 8.56 2.75 3.08
C HIS A 50 7.21 3.19 2.50
N LEU A 51 6.12 3.01 3.23
CA LEU A 51 4.77 3.12 2.69
C LEU A 51 4.47 4.49 2.08
N GLU A 52 4.89 5.59 2.73
CA GLU A 52 4.62 6.93 2.20
C GLU A 52 5.34 7.18 0.88
N LYS A 53 6.57 6.65 0.71
CA LYS A 53 7.30 6.74 -0.56
C LYS A 53 6.53 6.04 -1.70
N TYR A 54 5.96 4.88 -1.43
CA TYR A 54 5.15 4.16 -2.42
C TYR A 54 3.85 4.89 -2.76
N LYS A 55 3.22 5.53 -1.75
CA LYS A 55 2.04 6.39 -1.98
C LYS A 55 2.40 7.63 -2.79
N ASP A 56 3.56 8.24 -2.55
CA ASP A 56 4.04 9.37 -3.33
C ASP A 56 4.33 9.00 -4.78
N PHE A 57 4.98 7.85 -5.00
CA PHE A 57 5.22 7.31 -6.34
C PHE A 57 3.90 7.07 -7.09
N ALA A 58 3.00 6.28 -6.52
CA ALA A 58 1.72 5.96 -7.16
C ALA A 58 0.86 7.21 -7.39
N ARG A 59 0.98 8.23 -6.53
CA ARG A 59 0.28 9.50 -6.71
C ARG A 59 0.76 10.24 -7.96
N ALA A 60 2.08 10.31 -8.18
CA ALA A 60 2.64 10.98 -9.34
C ALA A 60 2.17 10.31 -10.64
N ASP A 61 2.22 8.97 -10.69
CA ASP A 61 1.75 8.19 -11.85
C ASP A 61 0.26 8.41 -12.13
N LEU A 62 -0.58 8.43 -11.07
CA LEU A 62 -2.03 8.69 -11.22
C LEU A 62 -2.33 10.15 -11.60
N GLU A 63 -1.55 11.10 -11.12
CA GLU A 63 -1.68 12.52 -11.51
C GLU A 63 -1.33 12.74 -12.98
N ASP A 64 -0.28 12.08 -13.47
CA ASP A 64 0.10 12.12 -14.88
C ASP A 64 -0.98 11.48 -15.77
N PHE A 65 -1.47 10.31 -15.38
CA PHE A 65 -2.54 9.63 -16.13
C PHE A 65 -3.84 10.46 -16.22
N HIS A 66 -4.21 11.15 -15.13
CA HIS A 66 -5.41 11.98 -15.06
C HIS A 66 -5.13 13.47 -15.33
N ALA A 67 -3.98 13.83 -15.93
CA ALA A 67 -3.54 15.22 -16.03
C ALA A 67 -4.60 16.14 -16.65
N GLU A 68 -5.28 15.68 -17.70
CA GLU A 68 -6.35 16.46 -18.35
C GLU A 68 -7.60 16.60 -17.47
N ASP A 69 -7.97 15.57 -16.70
CA ASP A 69 -9.13 15.62 -15.82
C ASP A 69 -8.92 16.58 -14.64
N ILE A 70 -7.66 16.78 -14.22
CA ILE A 70 -7.30 17.60 -13.04
C ILE A 70 -6.75 18.98 -13.41
N LYS A 71 -6.56 19.28 -14.69
CA LYS A 71 -5.93 20.50 -15.24
C LYS A 71 -6.52 21.82 -14.74
N GLY A 72 -7.80 21.83 -14.37
CA GLY A 72 -8.50 23.02 -13.84
C GLY A 72 -8.57 23.11 -12.31
N LEU A 73 -8.03 22.12 -11.59
CA LEU A 73 -8.14 22.03 -10.14
C LEU A 73 -6.95 22.71 -9.47
N VAL A 74 -7.19 23.83 -8.80
CA VAL A 74 -6.16 24.59 -8.07
C VAL A 74 -5.82 23.88 -6.75
N ASN A 75 -4.53 23.77 -6.42
CA ASN A 75 -4.02 23.11 -5.20
C ASN A 75 -4.50 21.67 -5.02
N TYR A 76 -4.75 20.98 -6.12
CA TYR A 76 -5.21 19.62 -6.09
C TYR A 76 -4.05 18.65 -5.86
N LYS A 77 -4.17 17.82 -4.82
CA LYS A 77 -3.30 16.66 -4.58
C LYS A 77 -4.13 15.41 -4.70
N MET A 78 -3.74 14.49 -5.58
CA MET A 78 -4.48 13.26 -5.83
C MET A 78 -4.53 12.40 -4.57
N PRO A 79 -5.73 12.11 -4.02
CA PRO A 79 -5.84 11.21 -2.89
C PRO A 79 -5.62 9.78 -3.37
N VAL A 80 -4.73 9.06 -2.70
CA VAL A 80 -4.40 7.66 -2.98
C VAL A 80 -4.64 6.80 -1.75
N ASN A 81 -5.16 5.60 -1.95
CA ASN A 81 -5.45 4.64 -0.89
C ASN A 81 -4.87 3.28 -1.24
N ILE A 82 -4.59 2.47 -0.23
CA ILE A 82 -4.11 1.11 -0.43
C ILE A 82 -5.28 0.21 -0.81
N HIS A 83 -5.14 -0.46 -1.95
CA HIS A 83 -6.11 -1.41 -2.48
C HIS A 83 -5.71 -2.85 -2.17
N LYS A 84 -4.42 -3.16 -2.22
CA LYS A 84 -3.88 -4.50 -1.92
C LYS A 84 -2.48 -4.39 -1.32
N ILE A 85 -2.16 -5.26 -0.38
CA ILE A 85 -0.78 -5.55 0.03
C ILE A 85 -0.65 -7.06 -0.05
N ASP A 86 0.18 -7.56 -0.96
CA ASP A 86 0.53 -8.97 -1.01
C ASP A 86 1.75 -9.20 -0.14
N LEU A 87 1.59 -10.01 0.92
CA LEU A 87 2.68 -10.25 1.85
C LEU A 87 3.63 -11.29 1.25
N PRO A 88 4.95 -11.11 1.40
CA PRO A 88 5.91 -12.09 0.90
C PRO A 88 5.68 -13.46 1.55
N GLU A 89 5.56 -14.50 0.73
CA GLU A 89 5.41 -15.88 1.22
C GLU A 89 6.71 -16.40 1.86
N SER A 90 7.85 -15.90 1.38
CA SER A 90 9.18 -16.23 1.84
C SER A 90 10.01 -14.97 2.10
N PHE A 91 10.88 -15.04 3.10
CA PHE A 91 11.78 -13.94 3.47
C PHE A 91 13.24 -14.30 3.13
N SER A 92 13.45 -14.92 1.97
CA SER A 92 14.78 -15.12 1.39
C SER A 92 15.16 -13.93 0.52
N ASP A 93 16.45 -13.63 0.41
CA ASP A 93 16.94 -12.54 -0.44
C ASP A 93 17.00 -13.00 -1.91
N PRO A 94 16.37 -12.27 -2.87
CA PRO A 94 15.54 -11.07 -2.67
C PRO A 94 14.10 -11.38 -2.26
N VAL A 95 13.54 -10.55 -1.35
CA VAL A 95 12.16 -10.67 -0.86
C VAL A 95 11.21 -9.99 -1.84
N SER A 96 10.49 -10.76 -2.64
CA SER A 96 9.52 -10.22 -3.61
C SER A 96 8.13 -10.05 -3.01
N TRP A 97 7.48 -8.92 -3.28
CA TRP A 97 6.11 -8.62 -2.84
C TRP A 97 5.45 -7.55 -3.71
N GLU A 98 4.15 -7.31 -3.49
CA GLU A 98 3.34 -6.39 -4.30
C GLU A 98 2.49 -5.46 -3.43
N ILE A 99 2.31 -4.22 -3.88
CA ILE A 99 1.29 -3.31 -3.34
C ILE A 99 0.52 -2.62 -4.46
N ALA A 100 -0.81 -2.62 -4.36
CA ALA A 100 -1.66 -1.85 -5.25
C ALA A 100 -2.18 -0.60 -4.54
N ILE A 101 -1.96 0.57 -5.16
CA ILE A 101 -2.35 1.87 -4.63
C ILE A 101 -3.17 2.59 -5.70
N GLY A 102 -4.36 3.07 -5.34
CA GLY A 102 -5.27 3.64 -6.32
C GLY A 102 -6.26 4.65 -5.79
N ARG A 103 -7.22 5.01 -6.65
CA ARG A 103 -8.29 5.96 -6.35
C ARG A 103 -9.60 5.61 -7.06
N LEU A 104 -10.66 5.38 -6.28
CA LEU A 104 -11.96 5.00 -6.84
C LEU A 104 -12.75 6.13 -7.52
N ARG A 105 -12.57 7.41 -7.13
CA ARG A 105 -13.45 8.49 -7.64
C ARG A 105 -13.24 8.82 -9.13
N PHE A 106 -12.22 8.29 -9.79
CA PHE A 106 -11.87 8.53 -11.19
C PHE A 106 -11.69 7.20 -11.95
N GLY A 107 -12.69 6.31 -11.91
CA GLY A 107 -12.70 5.14 -12.80
C GLY A 107 -11.78 3.98 -12.39
N SER A 108 -11.65 3.70 -11.09
CA SER A 108 -10.93 2.51 -10.56
C SER A 108 -9.46 2.41 -10.98
N THR A 109 -8.81 3.54 -11.22
CA THR A 109 -7.38 3.55 -11.57
C THR A 109 -6.52 3.20 -10.37
N GLN A 110 -5.51 2.36 -10.60
CA GLN A 110 -4.53 1.96 -9.60
C GLN A 110 -3.18 1.69 -10.24
N VAL A 111 -2.13 1.89 -9.44
CA VAL A 111 -0.76 1.51 -9.75
C VAL A 111 -0.45 0.27 -8.93
N ILE A 112 -0.07 -0.80 -9.60
CA ILE A 112 0.45 -2.02 -8.98
C ILE A 112 1.96 -1.90 -8.99
N LEU A 113 2.58 -1.95 -7.81
CA LEU A 113 4.02 -1.87 -7.64
C LEU A 113 4.56 -3.26 -7.33
N GLU A 114 5.46 -3.75 -8.18
CA GLU A 114 6.27 -4.94 -7.92
C GLU A 114 7.55 -4.50 -7.21
N ILE A 115 7.83 -5.13 -6.06
CA ILE A 115 8.90 -4.71 -5.17
C ILE A 115 9.79 -5.90 -4.83
N ASN A 116 11.10 -5.72 -5.01
CA ASN A 116 12.12 -6.64 -4.52
C ASN A 116 12.88 -5.99 -3.37
N ASN A 117 12.87 -6.66 -2.22
CA ASN A 117 13.25 -6.13 -0.92
C ASN A 117 12.42 -4.87 -0.61
N TRP A 118 12.92 -3.69 -0.95
CA TRP A 118 12.25 -2.40 -0.74
C TRP A 118 12.33 -1.47 -1.94
N GLU A 119 12.83 -1.96 -3.08
CA GLU A 119 13.00 -1.22 -4.31
C GLU A 119 11.91 -1.59 -5.30
N ILE A 120 11.26 -0.57 -5.88
CA ILE A 120 10.28 -0.77 -6.96
C ILE A 120 11.06 -1.30 -8.16
N THR A 121 10.72 -2.49 -8.63
CA THR A 121 11.33 -3.10 -9.81
C THR A 121 10.48 -2.95 -11.05
N ASP A 122 9.17 -2.87 -10.88
CA ASP A 122 8.23 -2.60 -11.97
C ASP A 122 6.98 -1.88 -11.43
N SER A 123 6.28 -1.18 -12.31
CA SER A 123 4.97 -0.61 -12.01
C SER A 123 4.01 -0.76 -13.19
N THR A 124 2.79 -1.19 -12.88
CA THR A 124 1.72 -1.31 -13.87
C THR A 124 0.56 -0.41 -13.49
N LEU A 125 0.21 0.51 -14.40
CA LEU A 125 -1.00 1.32 -14.29
C LEU A 125 -2.19 0.56 -14.88
N VAL A 126 -3.27 0.43 -14.11
CA VAL A 126 -4.53 -0.21 -14.50
C VAL A 126 -5.65 0.83 -14.39
N GLY A 127 -6.49 0.95 -15.42
CA GLY A 127 -7.59 1.92 -15.52
C GLY A 127 -8.67 1.51 -16.50
#